data_AF-A0A527HFA2-F1
#
_entry.id   AF-A0A527HFA2-F1
#
_cell.length_a   1.000
_cell.length_b   1.000
_cell.length_c   1.000
_cell.angle_alpha   90.00
_cell.angle_beta   90.00
_cell.angle_gamma   90.00
#
_symmetry.space_group_name_H-M   'P 1'
#
loop_
_entity.id
_entity.type
_entity.pdbx_description
1 polymer ?
#
loop_
_entity_poly.entity_id
_entity_poly.type
_entity_poly.pdbx_seq_one_letter_code
_entity_poly.pdbx_strand_id
1 'polypeptide(L)'
;VFLTGEDQMAVLGTITEHLAPGGLFIFDTRNPAEEEWLEWTPQRSERAVTHPDLGTVKAWYDAGHDAATGIVTYSTFYDIPGGRPVLGAESKIAFPKKEDLARMLDEAGLLGEQWLGDWQGTPYGVTSPEIIPIGRLRRSA
;
A
#
# COMPACT_ATOMS: atom_id res chain seq x y z
N VAL A 1 -5.90 7.38 -0.80
CA VAL A 1 -5.98 8.44 0.25
C VAL A 1 -4.66 9.19 0.45
N PHE A 2 -3.48 8.58 0.26
CA PHE A 2 -2.17 9.28 0.33
C PHE A 2 -1.48 9.33 -1.05
N LEU A 3 -2.13 9.99 -2.00
CA LEU A 3 -1.73 9.91 -3.42
C LEU A 3 -0.62 10.89 -3.78
N THR A 4 -0.52 11.99 -3.05
CA THR A 4 0.46 13.05 -3.29
C THR A 4 1.51 13.09 -2.19
N GLY A 5 2.66 13.71 -2.48
CA GLY A 5 3.67 13.96 -1.45
C GLY A 5 3.15 14.83 -0.30
N GLU A 6 2.22 15.75 -0.57
CA GLU A 6 1.56 16.55 0.47
C GLU A 6 0.72 15.69 1.41
N ASP A 7 -0.13 14.81 0.86
CA ASP A 7 -0.95 13.90 1.67
C ASP A 7 -0.06 12.94 2.49
N GLN A 8 1.04 12.47 1.90
CA GLN A 8 2.01 11.59 2.55
C GLN A 8 2.71 12.31 3.69
N MET A 9 3.16 13.55 3.50
CA MET A 9 3.75 14.35 4.57
C MET A 9 2.74 14.67 5.68
N ALA A 10 1.47 14.94 5.34
CA ALA A 10 0.43 15.21 6.33
C ALA A 10 0.16 14.01 7.24
N VAL A 11 0.12 12.78 6.70
CA VAL A 11 -0.06 11.57 7.52
C VAL A 11 1.17 11.29 8.38
N LEU A 12 2.39 11.53 7.87
CA LEU A 12 3.60 11.39 8.68
C LEU A 12 3.67 12.42 9.81
N GLY A 13 3.28 13.68 9.54
CA GLY A 13 3.14 14.71 10.57
C GLY A 13 2.13 14.32 11.64
N THR A 14 1.01 13.72 11.23
CA THR A 14 -0.01 13.19 12.17
C THR A 14 0.59 12.12 13.09
N ILE A 15 1.43 11.22 12.55
CA ILE A 15 2.15 10.22 13.36
C ILE A 15 3.05 10.93 14.37
N THR A 16 3.85 11.90 13.94
CA THR A 16 4.75 12.68 14.80
C THR A 16 4.01 13.35 15.95
N GLU A 17 2.85 13.98 15.69
CA GLU A 17 2.06 14.67 16.70
C GLU A 17 1.47 13.74 17.78
N HIS A 18 1.12 12.51 17.40
CA HIS A 18 0.41 11.57 18.27
C HIS A 18 1.32 10.52 18.91
N LEU A 19 2.57 10.39 18.47
CA LEU A 19 3.49 9.39 19.00
C LEU A 19 3.99 9.81 20.39
N ALA A 20 3.69 9.00 21.41
CA ALA A 20 4.17 9.23 22.77
C ALA A 20 5.72 9.13 22.83
N PRO A 21 6.37 9.81 23.79
CA PRO A 21 7.81 9.65 24.02
C PRO A 21 8.21 8.18 24.19
N GLY A 22 9.13 7.69 23.35
CA GLY A 22 9.57 6.30 23.35
C GLY A 22 8.65 5.31 22.62
N GLY A 23 7.52 5.78 22.07
CA GLY A 23 6.62 5.00 21.22
C GLY A 23 7.24 4.60 19.89
N LEU A 24 6.66 3.57 19.27
CA LEU A 24 7.05 3.05 17.96
C LEU A 24 5.92 3.30 16.96
N PHE A 25 6.25 3.68 15.74
CA PHE A 25 5.35 3.60 14.60
C PHE A 25 5.73 2.42 13.70
N ILE A 26 4.72 1.90 13.00
CA ILE A 26 4.86 0.90 11.94
C ILE A 26 3.73 1.10 10.94
N PHE A 27 4.03 1.00 9.66
CA PHE A 27 3.07 0.94 8.55
C PHE A 27 3.76 0.28 7.36
N ASP A 28 2.98 -0.15 6.37
CA ASP A 28 3.50 -0.68 5.10
C ASP A 28 3.20 0.27 3.93
N THR A 29 3.99 0.10 2.87
CA THR A 29 3.65 0.52 1.51
C THR A 29 4.14 -0.53 0.53
N ARG A 30 3.47 -0.67 -0.62
CA ARG A 30 3.93 -1.57 -1.69
C ARG A 30 5.23 -1.06 -2.32
N ASN A 31 6.10 -2.00 -2.68
CA ASN A 31 7.35 -1.67 -3.36
C ASN A 31 7.12 -1.41 -4.87
N PRO A 32 7.44 -0.21 -5.40
CA PRO A 32 7.32 0.06 -6.83
C PRO A 32 8.18 -0.87 -7.71
N ALA A 33 9.26 -1.46 -7.18
CA ALA A 33 10.14 -2.34 -7.96
C ALA A 33 9.48 -3.67 -8.37
N GLU A 34 8.46 -4.11 -7.64
CA GLU A 34 7.74 -5.36 -7.95
C GLU A 34 6.64 -5.16 -9.00
N GLU A 35 6.29 -3.91 -9.32
CA GLU A 35 5.29 -3.56 -10.32
C GLU A 35 4.00 -4.41 -10.22
N GLU A 36 3.53 -4.66 -8.98
CA GLU A 36 2.47 -5.64 -8.68
C GLU A 36 1.20 -5.41 -9.53
N TRP A 37 0.92 -4.16 -9.90
CA TRP A 37 -0.21 -3.80 -10.75
C TRP A 37 -0.20 -4.43 -12.15
N LEU A 38 0.95 -4.90 -12.66
CA LEU A 38 1.04 -5.63 -13.93
C LEU A 38 0.34 -7.00 -13.86
N GLU A 39 0.12 -7.52 -12.66
CA GLU A 39 -0.64 -8.74 -12.40
C GLU A 39 -2.14 -8.47 -12.22
N TRP A 40 -2.53 -7.21 -12.03
CA TRP A 40 -3.91 -6.79 -11.75
C TRP A 40 -4.71 -6.60 -13.04
N THR A 41 -4.70 -7.62 -13.90
CA THR A 41 -5.54 -7.70 -15.10
C THR A 41 -6.65 -8.73 -14.91
N PRO A 42 -7.77 -8.65 -15.65
CA PRO A 42 -8.85 -9.62 -15.51
C PRO A 42 -8.37 -11.07 -15.69
N GLN A 43 -7.44 -11.29 -16.63
CA GLN A 43 -6.95 -12.63 -16.96
C GLN A 43 -6.02 -13.22 -15.90
N ARG A 44 -5.25 -12.38 -15.20
CA ARG A 44 -4.21 -12.82 -14.25
C ARG A 44 -4.68 -12.81 -12.80
N SER A 45 -5.67 -11.98 -12.50
CA SER A 45 -6.18 -11.78 -11.14
C SER A 45 -7.52 -12.46 -10.86
N GLU A 46 -8.20 -13.04 -11.87
CA GLU A 46 -9.45 -13.77 -11.64
C GLU A 46 -9.23 -14.88 -10.61
N ARG A 47 -10.04 -14.83 -9.56
CA ARG A 47 -10.05 -15.82 -8.48
C ARG A 47 -11.46 -16.07 -8.01
N ALA A 48 -11.67 -17.27 -7.46
CA ALA A 48 -12.91 -17.66 -6.82
C ALA A 48 -12.81 -17.43 -5.30
N VAL A 49 -13.87 -16.87 -4.71
CA VAL A 49 -14.03 -16.68 -3.26
C VAL A 49 -15.30 -17.38 -2.82
N THR A 50 -15.17 -18.36 -1.93
CA THR A 50 -16.33 -19.05 -1.35
C THR A 50 -16.92 -18.18 -0.24
N HIS A 51 -18.16 -17.73 -0.42
CA HIS A 51 -18.92 -17.02 0.60
C HIS A 51 -20.04 -17.93 1.16
N PRO A 52 -20.26 -17.97 2.49
CA PRO A 52 -21.28 -18.84 3.09
C PRO A 52 -22.69 -18.61 2.53
N ASP A 53 -23.08 -17.35 2.32
CA ASP A 53 -24.44 -17.00 1.87
C ASP A 53 -24.58 -16.76 0.35
N LEU A 54 -23.47 -16.50 -0.35
CA LEU A 54 -23.49 -16.06 -1.75
C LEU A 54 -22.96 -17.13 -2.71
N GLY A 55 -22.46 -18.25 -2.18
CA GLY A 55 -21.79 -19.27 -2.97
C GLY A 55 -20.42 -18.83 -3.46
N THR A 56 -19.98 -19.38 -4.58
CA THR A 56 -18.68 -19.06 -5.19
C THR A 56 -18.76 -17.76 -5.99
N VAL A 57 -18.19 -16.69 -5.45
CA VAL A 57 -18.09 -15.38 -6.09
C VAL A 57 -16.80 -15.32 -6.91
N LYS A 58 -16.87 -14.89 -8.16
CA LYS A 58 -15.64 -14.57 -8.93
C LYS A 58 -15.23 -13.14 -8.63
N ALA A 59 -13.95 -12.91 -8.42
CA ALA A 59 -13.36 -11.60 -8.23
C ALA A 59 -12.16 -11.41 -9.14
N TRP A 60 -11.99 -10.21 -9.70
CA TRP A 60 -10.83 -9.84 -10.49
C TRP A 60 -10.53 -8.35 -10.36
N TYR A 61 -9.33 -7.96 -10.78
CA TYR A 61 -8.89 -6.58 -10.88
C TYR A 61 -8.76 -6.15 -12.34
N ASP A 62 -8.87 -4.84 -12.56
CA ASP A 62 -8.47 -4.17 -13.81
C ASP A 62 -7.74 -2.87 -13.44
N ALA A 63 -6.46 -2.78 -13.78
CA ALA A 63 -5.58 -1.70 -13.33
C ALA A 63 -4.94 -0.95 -14.50
N GLY A 64 -4.87 0.38 -14.35
CA GLY A 64 -4.10 1.27 -15.20
C GLY A 64 -3.07 2.06 -14.38
N HIS A 65 -1.85 2.16 -14.89
CA HIS A 65 -0.76 2.93 -14.28
C HIS A 65 -0.53 4.24 -15.07
N ASP A 66 -0.60 5.37 -14.38
CA ASP A 66 -0.24 6.66 -14.93
C ASP A 66 1.25 6.95 -14.67
N ALA A 67 2.07 6.81 -15.71
CA ALA A 67 3.51 7.02 -15.62
C ALA A 67 3.92 8.47 -15.27
N ALA A 68 3.05 9.47 -15.50
CA ALA A 68 3.36 10.86 -15.17
C ALA A 68 3.27 11.12 -13.66
N THR A 69 2.36 10.44 -12.97
CA THR A 69 2.11 10.61 -11.53
C THR A 69 2.62 9.44 -10.68
N GLY A 70 2.87 8.28 -11.29
CA GLY A 70 3.20 7.03 -10.57
C GLY A 70 2.00 6.42 -9.84
N ILE A 71 0.78 6.88 -10.12
CA ILE A 71 -0.45 6.42 -9.47
C ILE A 71 -1.06 5.28 -10.29
N VAL A 72 -1.42 4.19 -9.61
CA VAL A 72 -2.24 3.13 -10.19
C VAL A 72 -3.69 3.34 -9.80
N THR A 73 -4.57 3.36 -10.79
CA THR A 73 -6.02 3.28 -10.60
C THR A 73 -6.44 1.84 -10.92
N TYR A 74 -7.06 1.16 -9.97
CA TYR A 74 -7.55 -0.20 -10.17
C TYR A 74 -9.00 -0.33 -9.77
N SER A 75 -9.77 -1.11 -10.52
CA SER A 75 -11.12 -1.52 -10.18
C SER A 75 -11.12 -2.95 -9.70
N THR A 76 -11.84 -3.23 -8.63
CA THR A 76 -12.16 -4.59 -8.18
C THR A 76 -13.57 -4.93 -8.60
N PHE A 77 -13.76 -6.07 -9.25
CA PHE A 77 -15.06 -6.55 -9.69
C PHE A 77 -15.46 -7.84 -8.98
N TYR A 78 -16.77 -8.03 -8.81
CA TYR A 78 -17.36 -9.23 -8.25
C TYR A 78 -18.54 -9.72 -9.10
N ASP A 79 -18.46 -10.96 -9.57
CA ASP A 79 -19.57 -11.68 -10.20
C ASP A 79 -20.14 -12.71 -9.20
N ILE A 80 -21.34 -12.40 -8.70
CA ILE A 80 -22.03 -13.19 -7.68
C ILE A 80 -23.08 -14.06 -8.39
N PRO A 81 -23.13 -15.38 -8.09
CA PRO A 81 -24.11 -16.30 -8.68
C PRO A 81 -25.57 -15.83 -8.55
N GLY A 82 -26.40 -16.31 -9.47
CA GLY A 82 -27.85 -16.03 -9.48
C GLY A 82 -28.27 -14.87 -10.39
N GLY A 83 -27.45 -14.51 -11.38
CA GLY A 83 -27.81 -13.52 -12.41
C GLY A 83 -27.83 -12.08 -11.91
N ARG A 84 -27.11 -11.78 -10.83
CA ARG A 84 -26.95 -10.42 -10.30
C ARG A 84 -26.05 -9.60 -11.22
N PRO A 85 -26.21 -8.27 -11.27
CA PRO A 85 -25.23 -7.41 -11.92
C PRO A 85 -23.85 -7.57 -11.28
N VAL A 86 -22.80 -7.48 -12.11
CA VAL A 86 -21.42 -7.41 -11.63
C VAL A 86 -21.25 -6.14 -10.78
N LEU A 87 -20.70 -6.30 -9.57
CA LEU A 87 -20.37 -5.19 -8.70
C LEU A 87 -18.95 -4.70 -8.99
N GLY A 88 -18.70 -3.40 -8.86
CA GLY A 88 -17.39 -2.80 -9.10
C GLY A 88 -17.07 -1.69 -8.11
N ALA A 89 -15.80 -1.58 -7.70
CA ALA A 89 -15.30 -0.48 -6.89
C ALA A 89 -13.91 -0.06 -7.39
N GLU A 90 -13.73 1.24 -7.65
CA GLU A 90 -12.46 1.82 -8.06
C GLU A 90 -11.65 2.27 -6.83
N SER A 91 -10.33 2.13 -6.90
CA SER A 91 -9.38 2.61 -5.90
C SER A 91 -8.11 3.10 -6.57
N LYS A 92 -7.40 4.01 -5.89
CA LYS A 92 -6.13 4.58 -6.33
C LYS A 92 -5.05 4.36 -5.30
N ILE A 93 -3.84 4.05 -5.76
CA ILE A 93 -2.68 3.82 -4.91
C ILE A 93 -1.44 4.45 -5.54
N ALA A 94 -0.60 5.06 -4.69
CA ALA A 94 0.73 5.54 -5.05
C ALA A 94 1.79 4.53 -4.56
N PHE A 95 2.91 4.44 -5.28
CA PHE A 95 4.03 3.55 -4.96
C PHE A 95 5.31 4.37 -4.68
N PRO A 96 5.42 5.03 -3.52
CA PRO A 96 6.62 5.78 -3.18
C PRO A 96 7.83 4.86 -3.07
N LYS A 97 8.99 5.32 -3.55
CA LYS A 97 10.25 4.59 -3.39
C LYS A 97 10.71 4.65 -1.94
N LYS A 98 11.45 3.63 -1.51
CA LYS A 98 12.00 3.53 -0.15
C LYS A 98 12.87 4.73 0.22
N GLU A 99 13.63 5.28 -0.72
CA GLU A 99 14.49 6.45 -0.51
C GLU A 99 13.68 7.73 -0.30
N ASP A 100 12.62 7.92 -1.08
CA ASP A 100 11.72 9.07 -0.93
C ASP A 100 10.95 8.98 0.39
N LEU A 101 10.49 7.79 0.76
CA LEU A 101 9.85 7.54 2.05
C LEU A 101 10.79 7.80 3.22
N ALA A 102 12.05 7.35 3.14
CA ALA A 102 13.05 7.61 4.19
C ALA A 102 13.33 9.12 4.35
N ARG A 103 13.37 9.87 3.24
CA ARG A 103 13.50 11.33 3.27
C ARG A 103 12.28 12.00 3.91
N MET A 104 11.08 11.60 3.52
CA MET A 104 9.84 12.14 4.09
C MET A 104 9.70 11.86 5.59
N LEU A 105 10.08 10.66 6.03
CA LEU A 105 10.15 10.33 7.47
C LEU A 105 11.09 11.29 8.20
N ASP A 106 12.28 11.52 7.64
CA ASP A 106 13.27 12.42 8.24
C ASP A 106 12.76 13.87 8.34
N GLU A 107 12.18 14.38 7.26
CA GLU A 107 11.56 15.72 7.19
C GLU A 107 10.40 15.86 8.18
N ALA A 108 9.64 14.78 8.43
CA ALA A 108 8.55 14.75 9.41
C ALA A 108 9.01 14.60 10.87
N GLY A 109 10.31 14.49 11.13
CA GLY A 109 10.84 14.28 12.48
C GLY A 109 10.73 12.84 12.98
N LEU A 110 10.64 11.87 12.07
CA LEU A 110 10.60 10.44 12.34
C LEU A 110 11.92 9.78 11.92
N LEU A 111 12.31 8.73 12.65
CA LEU A 111 13.46 7.89 12.33
C LEU A 111 12.98 6.46 12.05
N GLY A 112 13.10 5.99 10.81
CA GLY A 112 12.94 4.58 10.47
C GLY A 112 14.17 3.77 10.91
N GLU A 113 14.07 3.11 12.07
CA GLU A 113 15.16 2.33 12.69
C GLU A 113 15.34 0.97 12.00
N GLN A 114 14.25 0.37 11.53
CA GLN A 114 14.24 -0.91 10.82
C GLN A 114 13.36 -0.82 9.59
N TRP A 115 13.70 -1.60 8.57
CA TRP A 115 12.95 -1.70 7.33
C TRP A 115 12.74 -3.19 7.03
N LEU A 116 11.48 -3.62 7.02
CA LEU A 116 11.09 -4.99 6.69
C LEU A 116 10.54 -5.05 5.26
N GLY A 117 10.71 -6.20 4.65
CA GLY A 117 10.22 -6.51 3.31
C GLY A 117 8.87 -7.23 3.29
N ASP A 118 8.43 -7.73 4.43
CA ASP A 118 7.17 -8.45 4.64
C ASP A 118 6.76 -8.43 6.12
N TRP A 119 5.51 -8.78 6.39
CA TRP A 119 4.98 -8.94 7.74
C TRP A 119 5.47 -10.19 8.49
N GLN A 120 6.32 -11.02 7.88
CA GLN A 120 7.00 -12.12 8.56
C GLN A 120 8.30 -11.67 9.24
N GLY A 121 8.70 -10.41 9.05
CA GLY A 121 9.88 -9.83 9.69
C GLY A 121 11.15 -9.97 8.86
N THR A 122 11.05 -10.35 7.58
CA THR A 122 12.21 -10.40 6.69
C THR A 122 12.77 -8.99 6.50
N PRO A 123 14.10 -8.77 6.59
CA PRO A 123 14.70 -7.48 6.27
C PRO A 123 14.35 -7.04 4.85
N TYR A 124 14.13 -5.74 4.64
CA TYR A 124 13.87 -5.17 3.33
C TYR A 124 15.03 -5.46 2.36
N GLY A 125 14.69 -5.97 1.18
CA GLY A 125 15.54 -6.08 0.00
C GLY A 125 14.91 -5.36 -1.18
N VAL A 126 15.69 -5.14 -2.25
CA VAL A 126 15.24 -4.40 -3.44
C VAL A 126 14.00 -5.03 -4.09
N THR A 127 13.86 -6.36 -3.99
CA THR A 127 12.74 -7.13 -4.53
C THR A 127 11.74 -7.57 -3.45
N SER A 128 11.70 -6.88 -2.32
CA SER A 128 10.68 -7.15 -1.29
C SER A 128 9.31 -6.71 -1.80
N PRO A 129 8.23 -7.47 -1.51
CA PRO A 129 6.88 -7.06 -1.91
C PRO A 129 6.44 -5.75 -1.24
N GLU A 130 6.89 -5.53 0.00
CA GLU A 130 6.51 -4.40 0.82
C GLU A 130 7.75 -3.63 1.31
N ILE A 131 7.52 -2.37 1.70
CA ILE A 131 8.46 -1.54 2.43
C ILE A 131 7.78 -1.20 3.75
N ILE A 132 8.28 -1.76 4.84
CA ILE A 132 7.66 -1.61 6.18
C ILE A 132 8.67 -0.93 7.11
N PRO A 133 8.62 0.40 7.28
CA PRO A 133 9.40 1.07 8.29
C PRO A 133 8.87 0.78 9.70
N ILE A 134 9.79 0.48 10.62
CA ILE A 134 9.55 0.53 12.06
C ILE A 134 10.45 1.61 12.64
N GLY A 135 9.87 2.53 13.39
CA GLY A 135 10.62 3.69 13.82
C GLY A 135 10.05 4.43 15.02
N ARG A 136 10.69 5.55 15.35
CA ARG A 136 10.39 6.39 16.51
C ARG A 136 10.42 7.88 16.12
N LEU A 137 10.04 8.75 17.05
CA LEU A 137 10.41 10.17 16.96
C LEU A 137 11.93 10.32 16.90
N ARG A 138 12.41 11.22 16.02
CA ARG A 138 13.81 11.63 15.99
C ARG A 138 14.09 12.44 17.25
N ARG A 139 15.15 12.08 17.99
CA ARG A 139 15.58 12.88 19.14
C ARG A 139 16.10 14.22 18.65
N SER A 140 15.64 15.32 19.24
CA SER A 140 16.29 16.62 19.09
C SER A 140 17.74 16.49 19.59
N ALA A 141 18.70 16.92 18.77
CA ALA A 141 20.12 16.94 19.13
C ALA A 141 20.39 17.96 20.26
#